data_AF-A0A8S8YQL5-F1
#
_entry.id   AF-A0A8S8YQL5-F1
#
_cell.length_a   1.000
_cell.length_b   1.000
_cell.length_c   1.000
_cell.angle_alpha   90.00
_cell.angle_beta   90.00
_cell.angle_gamma   90.00
#
_symmetry.space_group_name_H-M   'P 1'
#
loop_
_entity.id
_entity.type
_entity.pdbx_description
1 polymer ?
#
loop_
_entity_poly.entity_id
_entity_poly.type
_entity_poly.pdbx_seq_one_letter_code
_entity_poly.pdbx_strand_id
1 'polypeptide(L)'
;MGLRGEPWFGTLEEELIEKIPEEGISRNDLFSDYPKGKENAHIQRSLKSALSNMERQLVVAKQFVDVPNRKRSMAIFKRLHGKVKPLPFDKALTELISRIGPVRLHTLRLFVSRPVEELADTLRELERRGSIARVVALQPDPTDYYSSHEDAERLLSPMQEDRKMRILAQSDPFSSRFIQEVRLLLKQGWYYPVFKGVDPIGRVLMFVVNDYLEIKDINIPHSYLDDFKETFAELLENYRDRLIDVSVLHAFNGVPVHDCDENIQQILSELGFSSMGDGERYIRGGVVEPRSRKEINRLLFFHHSIHQNSRWENETLALENSIELRDDFSLRGRCEMFRVNLDSMVAAHQLHQGSNLRGHLVWARYQHFQRLLSIRNVPTESEDEEILQFFRDTNDPDLYMERNAMSRSEFRKLVSPLVRSGHLIQDYRGGFRTVEPLRKIDLWEIKRNYLRKLVEDYPVITLKQVERLAGASFAPEEISDVMHDFEDDGTLIKGFLVDDLQDICWGRLDMLEGMGKISRTRDLVIPPSDPLIHYFGSLLRERFGFGSAYLVFHKEEPIAAFKANTRNDKIELTDFVGDSELEKEAIRVMKEFAWEHDMPLSGKLFDRIRSRIV
;
A
#
# COMPACT_ATOMS: atom_id res chain seq x y z
N MET A 1 19.05 25.56 11.27
CA MET A 1 19.42 26.72 10.43
C MET A 1 20.68 27.43 10.95
N GLY A 2 20.81 27.73 12.25
CA GLY A 2 22.00 28.43 12.78
C GLY A 2 23.35 27.72 12.59
N LEU A 3 23.38 26.39 12.51
CA LEU A 3 24.58 25.57 12.25
C LEU A 3 25.07 25.64 10.78
N ARG A 4 24.36 26.35 9.91
CA ARG A 4 24.68 26.45 8.48
C ARG A 4 25.16 27.84 8.12
N GLY A 5 25.86 27.91 6.98
CA GLY A 5 26.20 29.19 6.35
C GLY A 5 24.96 29.87 5.77
N GLU A 6 25.12 31.11 5.31
CA GLU A 6 24.06 31.77 4.55
C GLU A 6 23.77 30.99 3.26
N PRO A 7 22.48 30.82 2.90
CA PRO A 7 22.11 30.12 1.69
C PRO A 7 22.55 30.92 0.46
N TRP A 8 22.97 30.20 -0.58
CA TRP A 8 23.30 30.79 -1.88
C TRP A 8 22.19 30.47 -2.88
N PHE A 9 21.66 31.50 -3.52
CA PHE A 9 20.60 31.40 -4.50
C PHE A 9 21.15 31.65 -5.91
N GLY A 10 20.85 30.75 -6.84
CA GLY A 10 20.93 31.05 -8.26
C GLY A 10 19.64 31.69 -8.75
N THR A 11 19.62 32.11 -10.01
CA THR A 11 18.47 32.81 -10.63
C THR A 11 17.18 31.98 -10.58
N LEU A 12 17.28 30.66 -10.76
CA LEU A 12 16.14 29.74 -10.70
C LEU A 12 15.66 29.52 -9.26
N GLU A 13 16.56 29.45 -8.28
CA GLU A 13 16.18 29.34 -6.87
C GLU A 13 15.44 30.60 -6.40
N GLU A 14 15.88 31.80 -6.78
CA GLU A 14 15.20 33.06 -6.46
C GLU A 14 13.77 33.07 -7.00
N GLU A 15 13.59 32.74 -8.28
CA GLU A 15 12.27 32.68 -8.93
C GLU A 15 11.33 31.68 -8.23
N LEU A 16 11.84 30.49 -7.88
CA LEU A 16 11.03 29.47 -7.22
C LEU A 16 10.63 29.87 -5.80
N ILE A 17 11.50 30.55 -5.04
CA ILE A 17 11.20 31.00 -3.67
C ILE A 17 10.09 32.06 -3.66
N GLU A 18 10.08 32.95 -4.64
CA GLU A 18 9.04 33.97 -4.79
C GLU A 18 7.67 33.36 -5.12
N LYS A 19 7.65 32.27 -5.90
CA LYS A 19 6.44 31.54 -6.27
C LYS A 19 5.83 30.70 -5.14
N ILE A 20 6.56 30.46 -4.03
CA ILE A 20 6.05 29.64 -2.92
C ILE A 20 5.23 30.51 -1.95
N PRO A 21 3.89 30.34 -1.88
CA PRO A 21 3.04 31.10 -0.98
C PRO A 21 3.22 30.66 0.48
N GLU A 22 2.63 31.41 1.40
CA GLU A 22 2.76 31.13 2.84
C GLU A 22 2.16 29.80 3.27
N GLU A 23 1.01 29.46 2.71
CA GLU A 23 0.30 28.20 2.95
C GLU A 23 1.06 26.99 2.37
N GLY A 24 2.02 27.27 1.48
CA GLY A 24 2.81 26.29 0.74
C GLY A 24 2.12 25.86 -0.56
N ILE A 25 2.87 25.18 -1.41
CA ILE A 25 2.40 24.78 -2.75
C ILE A 25 2.87 23.38 -3.11
N SER A 26 2.08 22.64 -3.87
CA SER A 26 2.49 21.32 -4.36
C SER A 26 3.57 21.47 -5.44
N ARG A 27 4.40 20.44 -5.63
CA ARG A 27 5.41 20.45 -6.71
C ARG A 27 4.78 20.66 -8.10
N ASN A 28 3.59 20.09 -8.32
CA ASN A 28 2.96 20.14 -9.63
C ASN A 28 2.44 21.54 -9.96
N ASP A 29 1.93 22.23 -8.94
CA ASP A 29 1.43 23.60 -9.07
C ASP A 29 2.59 24.59 -9.13
N LEU A 30 3.64 24.39 -8.33
CA LEU A 30 4.86 25.20 -8.44
C LEU A 30 5.50 25.14 -9.84
N PHE A 31 5.35 24.00 -10.52
CA PHE A 31 5.89 23.78 -11.86
C PHE A 31 4.84 23.95 -12.97
N SER A 32 3.63 24.46 -12.69
CA SER A 32 2.54 24.57 -13.67
C SER A 32 2.92 25.41 -14.88
N ASP A 33 3.60 26.52 -14.63
CA ASP A 33 3.87 27.58 -15.61
C ASP A 33 5.13 27.32 -16.45
N TYR A 34 5.85 26.24 -16.15
CA TYR A 34 7.06 25.87 -16.89
C TYR A 34 6.75 24.89 -18.02
N PRO A 35 7.48 25.00 -19.15
CA PRO A 35 7.22 24.16 -20.32
C PRO A 35 7.43 22.67 -20.02
N LYS A 36 6.49 21.85 -20.50
CA LYS A 36 6.45 20.38 -20.36
C LYS A 36 6.74 19.70 -21.71
N GLY A 37 7.00 18.40 -21.70
CA GLY A 37 7.29 17.61 -22.91
C GLY A 37 8.74 17.10 -22.98
N LYS A 38 9.00 16.12 -23.86
CA LYS A 38 10.33 15.47 -23.99
C LYS A 38 11.44 16.46 -24.40
N GLU A 39 11.12 17.47 -25.19
CA GLU A 39 12.05 18.50 -25.67
C GLU A 39 12.53 19.42 -24.54
N ASN A 40 11.67 19.66 -23.54
CA ASN A 40 11.94 20.52 -22.38
C ASN A 40 12.42 19.75 -21.14
N ALA A 41 12.87 18.49 -21.31
CA ALA A 41 13.29 17.63 -20.21
C ALA A 41 14.52 18.17 -19.44
N HIS A 42 15.34 19.00 -20.08
CA HIS A 42 16.49 19.66 -19.43
C HIS A 42 16.02 20.74 -18.43
N ILE A 43 15.04 21.56 -18.80
CA ILE A 43 14.42 22.58 -17.93
C ILE A 43 13.80 21.93 -16.70
N GLN A 44 13.03 20.86 -16.92
CA GLN A 44 12.39 20.10 -15.83
C GLN A 44 13.41 19.44 -14.89
N ARG A 45 14.60 19.07 -15.37
CA ARG A 45 15.70 18.59 -14.53
C ARG A 45 16.31 19.72 -13.72
N SER A 46 16.56 20.87 -14.33
CA SER A 46 17.10 22.05 -13.64
C SER A 46 16.16 22.54 -12.52
N LEU A 47 14.85 22.61 -12.77
CA LEU A 47 13.86 22.98 -11.75
C LEU A 47 13.86 22.02 -10.56
N LYS A 48 13.91 20.71 -10.82
CA LYS A 48 14.01 19.69 -9.76
C LYS A 48 15.32 19.81 -8.98
N SER A 49 16.43 20.11 -9.66
CA SER A 49 17.72 20.32 -9.03
C SER A 49 17.72 21.56 -8.14
N ALA A 50 17.17 22.68 -8.62
CA ALA A 50 17.02 23.91 -7.85
C ALA A 50 16.16 23.69 -6.60
N LEU A 51 15.00 23.04 -6.75
CA LEU A 51 14.15 22.68 -5.60
C LEU A 51 14.89 21.78 -4.59
N SER A 52 15.64 20.78 -5.07
CA SER A 52 16.46 19.92 -4.21
C SER A 52 17.58 20.69 -3.52
N ASN A 53 18.19 21.68 -4.17
CA ASN A 53 19.22 22.53 -3.59
C ASN A 53 18.63 23.40 -2.46
N MET A 54 17.45 24.00 -2.68
CA MET A 54 16.75 24.78 -1.66
C MET A 54 16.38 23.94 -0.43
N GLU A 55 15.92 22.70 -0.62
CA GLU A 55 15.69 21.74 0.47
C GLU A 55 17.00 21.43 1.22
N ARG A 56 18.07 21.12 0.48
CA ARG A 56 19.38 20.83 1.07
C ARG A 56 19.94 22.00 1.84
N GLN A 57 19.59 23.24 1.52
CA GLN A 57 19.98 24.44 2.26
C GLN A 57 18.99 24.82 3.38
N LEU A 58 17.90 24.06 3.57
CA LEU A 58 16.79 24.35 4.49
C LEU A 58 16.10 25.70 4.24
N VAL A 59 16.09 26.13 2.98
CA VAL A 59 15.36 27.31 2.52
C VAL A 59 13.86 27.00 2.44
N VAL A 60 13.54 25.77 2.05
CA VAL A 60 12.19 25.21 1.98
C VAL A 60 12.12 23.90 2.74
N ALA A 61 10.94 23.56 3.27
CA ALA A 61 10.66 22.27 3.87
C ALA A 61 9.42 21.63 3.25
N LYS A 62 9.37 20.30 3.28
CA LYS A 62 8.20 19.52 2.85
C LYS A 62 7.30 19.28 4.05
N GLN A 63 6.03 19.63 3.89
CA GLN A 63 4.96 19.16 4.74
C GLN A 63 4.16 18.11 3.97
N PHE A 64 3.95 16.95 4.56
CA PHE A 64 3.08 15.93 3.99
C PHE A 64 1.66 16.17 4.52
N VAL A 65 0.70 16.25 3.60
CA VAL A 65 -0.71 16.43 3.90
C VAL A 65 -1.48 15.24 3.36
N ASP A 66 -2.25 14.59 4.22
CA ASP A 66 -3.13 13.50 3.83
C ASP A 66 -4.36 14.08 3.13
N VAL A 67 -4.63 13.56 1.93
CA VAL A 67 -5.75 14.01 1.10
C VAL A 67 -6.71 12.82 0.96
N PRO A 68 -8.02 13.02 1.23
CA PRO A 68 -9.01 11.96 1.06
C PRO A 68 -8.95 11.30 -0.33
N ASN A 69 -9.15 9.99 -0.41
CA ASN A 69 -9.10 9.18 -1.64
C ASN A 69 -7.74 9.15 -2.36
N ARG A 70 -6.64 9.58 -1.72
CA ARG A 70 -5.29 9.50 -2.27
C ARG A 70 -4.42 8.56 -1.43
N LYS A 71 -3.93 7.47 -2.04
CA LYS A 71 -3.03 6.49 -1.37
C LYS A 71 -1.70 7.07 -0.88
N ARG A 72 -1.30 8.27 -1.32
CA ARG A 72 -0.04 8.91 -0.93
C ARG A 72 -0.33 10.33 -0.47
N SER A 73 0.28 10.69 0.64
CA SER A 73 0.29 12.06 1.15
C SER A 73 0.85 13.01 0.08
N MET A 74 0.25 14.19 0.01
CA MET A 74 0.68 15.25 -0.88
C MET A 74 1.80 16.04 -0.22
N ALA A 75 2.94 16.14 -0.89
CA ALA A 75 4.03 16.98 -0.43
C ALA A 75 3.78 18.45 -0.82
N ILE A 76 3.63 19.29 0.19
CA ILE A 76 3.51 20.74 0.09
C ILE A 76 4.85 21.36 0.50
N PHE A 77 5.37 22.25 -0.34
CA PHE A 77 6.61 22.99 -0.07
C PHE A 77 6.29 24.30 0.63
N LYS A 78 6.90 24.50 1.80
CA LYS A 78 6.79 25.74 2.58
C LYS A 78 8.13 26.46 2.64
N ARG A 79 8.09 27.78 2.49
CA ARG A 79 9.24 28.67 2.62
C ARG A 79 9.60 28.87 4.09
N LEU A 80 10.86 28.56 4.43
CA LEU A 80 11.45 28.81 5.74
C LEU A 80 12.31 30.07 5.73
N HIS A 81 13.01 30.32 4.62
CA HIS A 81 13.90 31.47 4.46
C HIS A 81 13.15 32.80 4.58
N GLY A 82 13.61 33.67 5.49
CA GLY A 82 12.99 34.95 5.82
C GLY A 82 11.85 34.85 6.85
N LYS A 83 11.29 33.66 7.10
CA LYS A 83 10.22 33.47 8.10
C LYS A 83 10.76 33.01 9.44
N VAL A 84 11.65 32.02 9.42
CA VAL A 84 12.26 31.49 10.64
C VAL A 84 13.59 32.17 10.84
N LYS A 85 13.71 32.94 11.93
CA LYS A 85 14.98 33.56 12.29
C LYS A 85 15.93 32.47 12.81
N PRO A 86 17.08 32.23 12.15
CA PRO A 86 18.03 31.24 12.63
C PRO A 86 18.58 31.69 13.99
N LEU A 87 18.81 30.71 14.88
CA LEU A 87 19.62 30.94 16.06
C LEU A 87 21.02 31.43 15.63
N PRO A 88 21.61 32.37 16.38
CA PRO A 88 23.03 32.68 16.26
C PRO A 88 23.89 31.42 16.32
N PHE A 89 25.01 31.41 15.60
CA PHE A 89 25.83 30.20 15.44
C PHE A 89 26.36 29.66 16.77
N ASP A 90 26.81 30.56 17.67
CA ASP A 90 27.26 30.24 19.02
C ASP A 90 26.18 29.54 19.86
N LYS A 91 24.95 30.05 19.85
CA LYS A 91 23.81 29.46 20.54
C LYS A 91 23.40 28.12 19.92
N ALA A 92 23.34 28.06 18.59
CA ALA A 92 23.00 26.83 17.88
C ALA A 92 24.03 25.72 18.14
N LEU A 93 25.31 26.07 18.19
CA LEU A 93 26.41 25.16 18.48
C LEU A 93 26.38 24.68 19.94
N THR A 94 26.06 25.58 20.88
CA THR A 94 25.87 25.22 22.30
C THR A 94 24.72 24.21 22.45
N GLU A 95 23.58 24.45 21.79
CA GLU A 95 22.42 23.55 21.81
C GLU A 95 22.70 22.20 21.12
N LEU A 96 23.56 22.19 20.09
CA LEU A 96 24.00 20.94 19.49
C LEU A 96 24.84 20.15 20.50
N ILE A 97 25.85 20.78 21.09
CA ILE A 97 26.77 20.15 22.05
C ILE A 97 26.02 19.63 23.27
N SER A 98 25.01 20.34 23.78
CA SER A 98 24.20 19.87 24.92
C SER A 98 23.39 18.61 24.62
N ARG A 99 23.06 18.34 23.35
CA ARG A 99 22.27 17.17 22.94
C ARG A 99 23.11 15.97 22.53
N ILE A 100 24.27 16.21 21.90
CA ILE A 100 25.10 15.14 21.33
C ILE A 100 26.42 14.93 22.07
N GLY A 101 26.79 15.87 22.93
CA GLY A 101 28.04 15.85 23.68
C GLY A 101 28.13 14.64 24.62
N PRO A 102 29.35 14.28 25.04
CA PRO A 102 30.64 14.84 24.66
C PRO A 102 31.04 14.50 23.21
N VAL A 103 31.58 15.46 22.47
CA VAL A 103 31.84 15.31 21.02
C VAL A 103 33.16 15.96 20.57
N ARG A 104 33.85 15.34 19.62
CA ARG A 104 35.10 15.85 19.03
C ARG A 104 34.82 16.93 17.98
N LEU A 105 35.78 17.84 17.80
CA LEU A 105 35.75 18.86 16.73
C LEU A 105 35.49 18.24 15.35
N HIS A 106 36.17 17.13 15.03
CA HIS A 106 36.01 16.47 13.73
C HIS A 106 34.59 15.95 13.51
N THR A 107 33.95 15.41 14.54
CA THR A 107 32.57 14.91 14.48
C THR A 107 31.57 16.06 14.33
N LEU A 108 31.80 17.21 14.99
CA LEU A 108 30.96 18.41 14.83
C LEU A 108 30.91 18.91 13.37
N ARG A 109 31.96 18.71 12.58
CA ARG A 109 31.99 19.06 11.14
C ARG A 109 30.94 18.32 10.31
N LEU A 110 30.43 17.19 10.78
CA LEU A 110 29.37 16.46 10.07
C LEU A 110 28.01 17.15 10.22
N PHE A 111 27.84 17.98 11.26
CA PHE A 111 26.59 18.68 11.57
C PHE A 111 26.64 20.16 11.18
N VAL A 112 27.84 20.73 11.07
CA VAL A 112 28.09 22.15 10.81
C VAL A 112 28.61 22.34 9.40
N SER A 113 27.97 23.20 8.60
CA SER A 113 28.37 23.48 7.22
C SER A 113 29.25 24.73 7.07
N ARG A 114 29.74 25.28 8.18
CA ARG A 114 30.62 26.47 8.23
C ARG A 114 32.10 26.07 8.15
N PRO A 115 33.00 27.00 7.79
CA PRO A 115 34.45 26.76 7.80
C PRO A 115 34.93 26.23 9.16
N VAL A 116 35.98 25.42 9.13
CA VAL A 116 36.51 24.74 10.33
C VAL A 116 37.14 25.75 11.28
N GLU A 117 37.75 26.79 10.73
CA GLU A 117 38.37 27.90 11.45
C GLU A 117 37.33 28.63 12.30
N GLU A 118 36.19 28.97 11.70
CA GLU A 118 35.07 29.64 12.39
C GLU A 118 34.50 28.77 13.51
N LEU A 119 34.34 27.46 13.27
CA LEU A 119 33.91 26.50 14.29
C LEU A 119 34.90 26.45 15.46
N ALA A 120 36.21 26.37 15.19
CA ALA A 120 37.25 26.29 16.20
C ALA A 120 37.40 27.59 17.02
N ASP A 121 37.23 28.75 16.39
CA ASP A 121 37.23 30.03 17.09
C ASP A 121 35.99 30.18 17.98
N THR A 122 34.81 29.79 17.48
CA THR A 122 33.56 29.85 18.24
C THR A 122 33.59 28.91 19.45
N LEU A 123 34.14 27.69 19.30
CA LEU A 123 34.30 26.75 20.43
C LEU A 123 35.22 27.32 21.52
N ARG A 124 36.34 27.93 21.14
CA ARG A 124 37.26 28.59 22.09
C ARG A 124 36.57 29.72 22.85
N GLU A 125 35.75 30.51 22.16
CA GLU A 125 35.00 31.59 22.80
C GLU A 125 33.89 31.06 23.73
N LEU A 126 33.16 30.03 23.32
CA LEU A 126 32.15 29.37 24.15
C LEU A 126 32.75 28.73 25.42
N GLU A 127 33.95 28.15 25.32
CA GLU A 127 34.71 27.64 26.47
C GLU A 127 35.11 28.78 27.41
N ARG A 128 35.70 29.88 26.90
CA ARG A 128 36.08 31.05 27.72
C ARG A 128 34.89 31.68 28.44
N ARG A 129 33.71 31.68 27.82
CA ARG A 129 32.47 32.19 28.41
C ARG A 129 31.83 31.22 29.40
N GLY A 130 32.34 29.99 29.53
CA GLY A 130 31.75 28.95 30.38
C GLY A 130 30.39 28.47 29.87
N SER A 131 30.12 28.53 28.56
CA SER A 131 28.90 27.98 27.97
C SER A 131 29.00 26.49 27.67
N ILE A 132 30.22 26.00 27.40
CA ILE A 132 30.54 24.59 27.20
C ILE A 132 31.75 24.21 28.07
N ALA A 133 31.88 22.92 28.36
CA ALA A 133 33.00 22.36 29.10
C ALA A 133 33.88 21.50 28.17
N ARG A 134 35.20 21.65 28.30
CA ARG A 134 36.18 20.83 27.59
C ARG A 134 36.63 19.67 28.49
N VAL A 135 36.42 18.46 28.02
CA VAL A 135 36.82 17.22 28.69
C VAL A 135 37.96 16.58 27.89
N VAL A 136 39.07 16.28 28.54
CA VAL A 136 40.24 15.68 27.89
C VAL A 136 40.27 14.18 28.22
N ALA A 137 40.09 13.34 27.21
CA ALA A 137 40.32 11.91 27.35
C ALA A 137 41.83 11.63 27.21
N LEU A 138 42.44 11.03 28.22
CA LEU A 138 43.90 10.83 28.29
C LEU A 138 44.41 9.62 27.49
N GLN A 139 43.52 8.71 27.07
CA GLN A 139 43.87 7.49 26.34
C GLN A 139 42.93 7.28 25.13
N PRO A 140 43.43 6.71 24.00
CA PRO A 140 44.82 6.29 23.75
C PRO A 140 45.80 7.46 23.55
N ASP A 141 45.32 8.62 23.08
CA ASP A 141 46.05 9.89 23.00
C ASP A 141 45.20 11.02 23.60
N PRO A 142 45.80 12.07 24.21
CA PRO A 142 45.07 13.23 24.71
C PRO A 142 44.18 13.85 23.64
N THR A 143 42.86 13.67 23.79
CA THR A 143 41.86 14.10 22.82
C THR A 143 40.84 15.01 23.49
N ASP A 144 40.63 16.20 22.92
CA ASP A 144 39.67 17.18 23.40
C ASP A 144 38.24 16.84 22.95
N TYR A 145 37.33 16.74 23.92
CA TYR A 145 35.89 16.64 23.73
C TYR A 145 35.19 17.89 24.26
N TYR A 146 34.16 18.33 23.55
CA TYR A 146 33.30 19.43 23.98
C TYR A 146 31.97 18.87 24.47
N SER A 147 31.51 19.33 25.63
CA SER A 147 30.32 18.83 26.31
C SER A 147 29.56 19.94 27.03
N SER A 148 28.34 19.67 27.48
CA SER A 148 27.67 20.53 28.45
C SER A 148 28.38 20.44 29.81
N HIS A 149 28.16 21.42 30.69
CA HIS A 149 28.69 21.37 32.05
C HIS A 149 28.10 20.17 32.83
N GLU A 150 26.81 19.93 32.66
CA GLU A 150 26.12 18.80 33.29
C GLU A 150 26.71 17.46 32.87
N ASP A 151 26.98 17.28 31.57
CA ASP A 151 27.60 16.04 31.08
C ASP A 151 29.05 15.91 31.54
N ALA A 152 29.82 17.01 31.57
CA ALA A 152 31.19 17.01 32.08
C ALA A 152 31.26 16.62 33.56
N GLU A 153 30.34 17.14 34.39
CA GLU A 153 30.24 16.75 35.81
C GLU A 153 29.82 15.29 35.99
N ARG A 154 28.86 14.82 35.18
CA ARG A 154 28.44 13.41 35.18
C ARG A 154 29.59 12.48 34.84
N LEU A 155 30.44 12.84 33.87
CA LEU A 155 31.62 12.05 33.48
C LEU A 155 32.70 11.98 34.56
N LEU A 156 32.79 12.98 35.44
CA LEU A 156 33.72 12.96 36.58
C LEU A 156 33.23 12.04 37.71
N SER A 157 31.93 11.73 37.73
CA SER A 157 31.33 10.82 38.68
C SER A 157 31.47 9.36 38.21
N PRO A 158 31.57 8.38 39.12
CA PRO A 158 31.52 6.97 38.74
C PRO A 158 30.17 6.65 38.10
N MET A 159 30.13 6.56 36.77
CA MET A 159 28.95 6.16 36.03
C MET A 159 28.87 4.63 35.98
N GLN A 160 27.68 4.09 36.17
CA GLN A 160 27.47 2.68 35.84
C GLN A 160 27.65 2.49 34.34
N GLU A 161 28.38 1.44 33.99
CA GLU A 161 28.58 1.03 32.61
C GLU A 161 27.22 0.67 31.98
N ASP A 162 26.95 1.22 30.80
CA ASP A 162 25.74 0.85 30.06
C ASP A 162 25.87 -0.58 29.56
N ARG A 163 25.01 -1.45 30.10
CA ARG A 163 24.94 -2.87 29.71
C ARG A 163 23.63 -3.19 29.00
N LYS A 164 22.87 -2.19 28.56
CA LYS A 164 21.61 -2.46 27.84
C LYS A 164 21.92 -3.00 26.45
N MET A 165 21.23 -4.07 26.05
CA MET A 165 21.31 -4.58 24.69
C MET A 165 20.38 -3.77 23.76
N ARG A 166 20.82 -3.53 22.53
CA ARG A 166 20.07 -2.75 21.53
C ARG A 166 20.26 -3.34 20.14
N ILE A 167 19.16 -3.49 19.41
CA ILE A 167 19.19 -3.83 17.98
C ILE A 167 18.76 -2.58 17.22
N LEU A 168 19.66 -2.03 16.41
CA LEU A 168 19.47 -0.71 15.80
C LEU A 168 19.69 -0.77 14.28
N ALA A 169 19.07 0.15 13.55
CA ALA A 169 19.38 0.34 12.14
C ALA A 169 20.76 1.00 11.99
N GLN A 170 21.52 0.68 10.94
CA GLN A 170 22.82 1.32 10.70
C GLN A 170 22.73 2.84 10.49
N SER A 171 21.57 3.33 10.04
CA SER A 171 21.30 4.76 9.88
C SER A 171 20.93 5.47 11.18
N ASP A 172 20.74 4.73 12.28
CA ASP A 172 20.45 5.32 13.57
C ASP A 172 21.62 6.22 14.01
N PRO A 173 21.37 7.42 14.58
CA PRO A 173 22.43 8.31 15.05
C PRO A 173 23.38 7.67 16.07
N PHE A 174 22.92 6.71 16.88
CA PHE A 174 23.76 5.95 17.80
C PHE A 174 24.70 5.02 17.02
N SER A 175 24.16 4.18 16.14
CA SER A 175 24.96 3.24 15.33
C SER A 175 25.92 3.95 14.37
N SER A 176 25.52 5.10 13.85
CA SER A 176 26.35 5.90 12.93
C SER A 176 27.65 6.39 13.57
N ARG A 177 27.67 6.60 14.89
CA ARG A 177 28.88 7.01 15.63
C ARG A 177 29.93 5.90 15.66
N PHE A 178 29.48 4.65 15.73
CA PHE A 178 30.31 3.45 15.84
C PHE A 178 30.43 2.69 14.51
N ILE A 179 30.15 3.35 13.39
CA ILE A 179 30.02 2.67 12.10
C ILE A 179 31.34 2.03 11.63
N GLN A 180 32.48 2.56 12.04
CA GLN A 180 33.79 1.99 11.67
C GLN A 180 34.06 0.72 12.48
N GLU A 181 33.75 0.73 13.77
CA GLU A 181 33.84 -0.40 14.68
C GLU A 181 32.89 -1.51 14.25
N VAL A 182 31.63 -1.17 13.94
CA VAL A 182 30.65 -2.10 13.35
C VAL A 182 31.19 -2.72 12.06
N ARG A 183 31.74 -1.92 11.14
CA ARG A 183 32.28 -2.45 9.87
C ARG A 183 33.51 -3.33 10.07
N LEU A 184 34.33 -3.05 11.08
CA LEU A 184 35.53 -3.80 11.39
C LEU A 184 35.19 -5.14 12.06
N LEU A 185 34.30 -5.15 13.04
CA LEU A 185 33.93 -6.34 13.82
C LEU A 185 32.88 -7.20 13.12
N LEU A 186 31.82 -6.59 12.59
CA LEU A 186 30.67 -7.29 12.02
C LEU A 186 30.72 -7.40 10.48
N LYS A 187 31.82 -6.93 9.87
CA LYS A 187 32.06 -6.83 8.42
C LYS A 187 31.08 -5.89 7.71
N GLN A 188 31.41 -5.46 6.49
CA GLN A 188 30.49 -4.64 5.70
C GLN A 188 29.27 -5.45 5.24
N GLY A 189 28.09 -4.83 5.30
CA GLY A 189 26.82 -5.42 4.86
C GLY A 189 25.62 -4.59 5.29
N TRP A 190 24.43 -4.95 4.82
CA TRP A 190 23.16 -4.34 5.22
C TRP A 190 22.47 -5.24 6.25
N TYR A 191 22.57 -4.91 7.53
CA TYR A 191 22.03 -5.68 8.64
C TYR A 191 21.78 -4.74 9.83
N TYR A 192 21.04 -5.20 10.82
CA TYR A 192 20.84 -4.51 12.09
C TYR A 192 21.97 -4.89 13.06
N PRO A 193 22.93 -4.00 13.37
CA PRO A 193 23.92 -4.27 14.41
C PRO A 193 23.26 -4.43 15.78
N VAL A 194 23.78 -5.39 16.55
CA VAL A 194 23.40 -5.65 17.94
C VAL A 194 24.51 -5.14 18.85
N PHE A 195 24.17 -4.23 19.75
CA PHE A 195 25.07 -3.62 20.71
C PHE A 195 24.78 -4.12 22.12
N LYS A 196 25.83 -4.31 22.92
CA LYS A 196 25.73 -4.41 24.38
C LYS A 196 26.44 -3.17 24.94
N GLY A 197 25.68 -2.20 25.42
CA GLY A 197 26.23 -0.87 25.70
C GLY A 197 26.69 -0.19 24.40
N VAL A 198 28.01 0.05 24.30
CA VAL A 198 28.66 0.65 23.12
C VAL A 198 29.33 -0.38 22.20
N ASP A 199 29.49 -1.62 22.65
CA ASP A 199 30.22 -2.64 21.91
C ASP A 199 29.30 -3.36 20.91
N PRO A 200 29.65 -3.38 19.61
CA PRO A 200 28.91 -4.18 18.63
C PRO A 200 29.28 -5.65 18.79
N ILE A 201 28.35 -6.46 19.27
CA ILE A 201 28.56 -7.88 19.61
C ILE A 201 28.02 -8.84 18.56
N GLY A 202 27.11 -8.40 17.69
CA GLY A 202 26.44 -9.26 16.74
C GLY A 202 25.62 -8.50 15.71
N ARG A 203 24.90 -9.23 14.86
CA ARG A 203 24.11 -8.66 13.77
C ARG A 203 22.90 -9.51 13.43
N VAL A 204 21.84 -8.86 12.97
CA VAL A 204 20.64 -9.51 12.44
C VAL A 204 20.43 -9.09 11.00
N LEU A 205 20.50 -10.06 10.08
CA LEU A 205 20.21 -9.84 8.67
C LEU A 205 18.74 -10.12 8.41
N MET A 206 17.94 -9.07 8.34
CA MET A 206 16.51 -9.17 8.06
C MET A 206 16.01 -8.06 7.15
N PHE A 207 14.94 -8.33 6.41
CA PHE A 207 14.29 -7.37 5.53
C PHE A 207 12.81 -7.71 5.37
N VAL A 208 12.01 -6.68 5.11
CA VAL A 208 10.58 -6.83 4.88
C VAL A 208 10.38 -7.27 3.42
N VAL A 209 9.72 -8.41 3.23
CA VAL A 209 9.39 -8.99 1.91
C VAL A 209 7.91 -9.26 1.91
N ASN A 210 7.18 -8.76 0.91
CA ASN A 210 5.78 -9.15 0.65
C ASN A 210 4.92 -9.30 1.91
N ASP A 211 4.99 -8.29 2.77
CA ASP A 211 4.18 -8.14 3.99
C ASP A 211 4.59 -9.07 5.17
N TYR A 212 5.71 -9.81 5.08
CA TYR A 212 6.36 -10.51 6.21
C TYR A 212 7.81 -10.04 6.45
N LEU A 213 8.37 -10.39 7.61
CA LEU A 213 9.78 -10.16 7.94
C LEU A 213 10.61 -11.41 7.59
N GLU A 214 11.50 -11.29 6.61
CA GLU A 214 12.45 -12.35 6.25
C GLU A 214 13.76 -12.16 7.01
N ILE A 215 14.10 -13.11 7.89
CA ILE A 215 15.31 -13.12 8.71
C ILE A 215 16.26 -14.19 8.13
N LYS A 216 17.27 -13.74 7.40
CA LYS A 216 18.21 -14.63 6.72
C LYS A 216 19.23 -15.25 7.65
N ASP A 217 19.79 -14.47 8.57
CA ASP A 217 20.76 -14.97 9.55
C ASP A 217 20.78 -14.07 10.78
N ILE A 218 20.96 -14.68 11.95
CA ILE A 218 21.20 -13.99 13.22
C ILE A 218 22.58 -14.41 13.70
N ASN A 219 23.52 -13.47 13.88
CA ASN A 219 24.83 -13.78 14.44
C ASN A 219 24.97 -13.17 15.83
N ILE A 220 24.90 -14.00 16.88
CA ILE A 220 24.99 -13.60 18.29
C ILE A 220 25.81 -14.63 19.08
N PRO A 221 26.78 -14.21 19.91
CA PRO A 221 27.51 -15.12 20.80
C PRO A 221 26.58 -15.75 21.85
N HIS A 222 26.81 -17.04 22.15
CA HIS A 222 25.98 -17.82 23.09
C HIS A 222 25.85 -17.18 24.48
N SER A 223 26.86 -16.44 24.94
CA SER A 223 26.86 -15.75 26.24
C SER A 223 25.84 -14.63 26.35
N TYR A 224 25.28 -14.15 25.24
CA TYR A 224 24.36 -13.01 25.19
C TYR A 224 22.94 -13.40 24.76
N LEU A 225 22.64 -14.70 24.67
CA LEU A 225 21.40 -15.21 24.11
C LEU A 225 20.15 -14.78 24.91
N ASP A 226 20.21 -14.78 26.24
CA ASP A 226 19.07 -14.40 27.08
C ASP A 226 18.67 -12.93 26.89
N ASP A 227 19.64 -12.02 26.96
CA ASP A 227 19.41 -10.59 26.71
C ASP A 227 18.97 -10.33 25.26
N PHE A 228 19.51 -11.12 24.31
CA PHE A 228 19.14 -11.02 22.91
C PHE A 228 17.70 -11.44 22.69
N LYS A 229 17.24 -12.51 23.34
CA LYS A 229 15.84 -12.98 23.26
C LYS A 229 14.87 -11.87 23.63
N GLU A 230 15.08 -11.19 24.76
CA GLU A 230 14.21 -10.09 25.20
C GLU A 230 14.22 -8.92 24.19
N THR A 231 15.42 -8.47 23.81
CA THR A 231 15.57 -7.34 22.89
C THR A 231 15.02 -7.65 21.49
N PHE A 232 15.18 -8.89 21.03
CA PHE A 232 14.68 -9.33 19.74
C PHE A 232 13.16 -9.51 19.76
N ALA A 233 12.57 -9.99 20.86
CA ALA A 233 11.13 -10.02 21.03
C ALA A 233 10.51 -8.61 20.94
N GLU A 234 11.10 -7.62 21.62
CA GLU A 234 10.67 -6.21 21.50
C GLU A 234 10.76 -5.72 20.06
N LEU A 235 11.82 -6.08 19.32
CA LEU A 235 11.96 -5.70 17.92
C LEU A 235 10.85 -6.32 17.05
N LEU A 236 10.51 -7.59 17.27
CA LEU A 236 9.44 -8.26 16.53
C LEU A 236 8.06 -7.63 16.82
N GLU A 237 7.77 -7.27 18.07
CA GLU A 237 6.53 -6.53 18.40
C GLU A 237 6.50 -5.14 17.75
N ASN A 238 7.64 -4.43 17.65
CA ASN A 238 7.69 -3.16 16.90
C ASN A 238 7.38 -3.32 15.40
N TYR A 239 7.67 -4.49 14.80
CA TYR A 239 7.27 -4.79 13.43
C TYR A 239 5.79 -5.13 13.34
N ARG A 240 5.23 -5.80 14.36
CA ARG A 240 3.80 -6.05 14.46
C ARG A 240 2.99 -4.76 14.47
N ASP A 241 3.45 -3.73 15.19
CA ASP A 241 2.86 -2.38 15.15
C ASP A 241 2.89 -1.72 13.76
N ARG A 242 3.76 -2.21 12.86
CA ARG A 242 3.84 -1.80 11.46
C ARG A 242 3.07 -2.73 10.52
N LEU A 243 2.17 -3.55 11.06
CA LEU A 243 1.35 -4.53 10.34
C LEU A 243 2.16 -5.69 9.73
N ILE A 244 3.34 -5.97 10.30
CA ILE A 244 4.22 -7.09 9.91
C ILE A 244 4.35 -8.02 11.12
N ASP A 245 3.50 -9.03 11.16
CA ASP A 245 3.32 -9.95 12.28
C ASP A 245 3.88 -11.36 12.01
N VAL A 246 4.06 -11.72 10.74
CA VAL A 246 4.72 -12.97 10.35
C VAL A 246 6.21 -12.75 10.15
N SER A 247 7.01 -13.63 10.75
CA SER A 247 8.47 -13.64 10.58
C SER A 247 8.95 -15.02 10.16
N VAL A 248 9.86 -15.08 9.19
CA VAL A 248 10.46 -16.32 8.69
C VAL A 248 11.96 -16.30 8.93
N LEU A 249 12.47 -17.31 9.63
CA LEU A 249 13.87 -17.47 9.98
C LEU A 249 14.52 -18.61 9.19
N HIS A 250 15.69 -18.35 8.60
CA HIS A 250 16.45 -19.33 7.81
C HIS A 250 17.66 -19.91 8.55
N ALA A 251 18.45 -19.07 9.21
CA ALA A 251 19.71 -19.48 9.82
C ALA A 251 20.00 -18.73 11.12
N PHE A 252 20.79 -19.37 11.97
CA PHE A 252 21.34 -18.78 13.19
C PHE A 252 22.82 -19.13 13.28
N ASN A 253 23.66 -18.12 13.50
CA ASN A 253 25.12 -18.20 13.52
C ASN A 253 25.71 -18.87 12.26
N GLY A 254 25.07 -18.68 11.10
CA GLY A 254 25.48 -19.30 9.83
C GLY A 254 25.14 -20.78 9.69
N VAL A 255 24.46 -21.38 10.68
CA VAL A 255 23.92 -22.74 10.63
C VAL A 255 22.44 -22.67 10.27
N PRO A 256 21.93 -23.52 9.37
CA PRO A 256 20.49 -23.61 9.10
C PRO A 256 19.68 -23.80 10.38
N VAL A 257 18.53 -23.14 10.49
CA VAL A 257 17.77 -23.08 11.76
C VAL A 257 17.33 -24.47 12.26
N HIS A 258 17.13 -25.44 11.37
CA HIS A 258 16.78 -26.81 11.75
C HIS A 258 17.94 -27.61 12.35
N ASP A 259 19.18 -27.23 12.04
CA ASP A 259 20.42 -27.88 12.49
C ASP A 259 21.03 -27.20 13.73
N CYS A 260 20.38 -26.15 14.26
CA CYS A 260 20.86 -25.46 15.45
C CYS A 260 20.73 -26.34 16.71
N ASP A 261 21.59 -26.08 17.70
CA ASP A 261 21.64 -26.78 18.98
C ASP A 261 20.40 -26.54 19.85
N GLU A 262 20.16 -27.44 20.81
CA GLU A 262 18.96 -27.44 21.66
C GLU A 262 18.72 -26.10 22.38
N ASN A 263 19.78 -25.38 22.77
CA ASN A 263 19.64 -24.09 23.44
C ASN A 263 19.05 -23.03 22.49
N ILE A 264 19.55 -22.96 21.25
CA ILE A 264 18.98 -22.07 20.22
C ILE A 264 17.55 -22.48 19.88
N GLN A 265 17.29 -23.79 19.73
CA GLN A 265 15.92 -24.28 19.47
C GLN A 265 14.94 -23.86 20.57
N GLN A 266 15.36 -23.95 21.84
CA GLN A 266 14.54 -23.53 22.97
C GLN A 266 14.24 -22.02 22.92
N ILE A 267 15.23 -21.18 22.65
CA ILE A 267 15.05 -19.73 22.52
C ILE A 267 14.08 -19.40 21.38
N LEU A 268 14.22 -20.06 20.22
CA LEU A 268 13.35 -19.86 19.08
C LEU A 268 11.91 -20.28 19.39
N SER A 269 11.71 -21.39 20.08
CA SER A 269 10.41 -21.84 20.56
C SER A 269 9.78 -20.85 21.56
N GLU A 270 10.56 -20.33 22.51
CA GLU A 270 10.11 -19.29 23.44
C GLU A 270 9.77 -17.97 22.74
N LEU A 271 10.45 -17.66 21.62
CA LEU A 271 10.11 -16.57 20.72
C LEU A 271 8.93 -16.91 19.79
N GLY A 272 8.29 -18.08 19.91
CA GLY A 272 7.13 -18.46 19.10
C GLY A 272 7.46 -18.85 17.66
N PHE A 273 8.71 -19.21 17.35
CA PHE A 273 9.06 -19.79 16.06
C PHE A 273 8.79 -21.30 16.06
N SER A 274 8.14 -21.78 15.02
CA SER A 274 7.87 -23.20 14.74
C SER A 274 8.38 -23.60 13.37
N SER A 275 8.72 -24.87 13.17
CA SER A 275 9.13 -25.39 11.86
C SER A 275 8.03 -25.20 10.81
N MET A 276 8.39 -24.76 9.60
CA MET A 276 7.48 -24.67 8.45
C MET A 276 7.15 -26.05 7.84
N GLY A 277 7.80 -27.12 8.29
CA GLY A 277 7.63 -28.47 7.75
C GLY A 277 8.40 -28.74 6.43
N ASP A 278 9.10 -27.74 5.90
CA ASP A 278 10.00 -27.88 4.75
C ASP A 278 11.41 -28.38 5.13
N GLY A 279 11.69 -28.49 6.43
CA GLY A 279 12.98 -28.90 6.96
C GLY A 279 14.07 -27.83 6.85
N GLU A 280 13.76 -26.61 6.41
CA GLU A 280 14.75 -25.55 6.20
C GLU A 280 14.47 -24.31 7.04
N ARG A 281 13.20 -23.92 7.21
CA ARG A 281 12.80 -22.61 7.73
C ARG A 281 11.84 -22.70 8.90
N TYR A 282 11.90 -21.70 9.76
CA TYR A 282 11.00 -21.55 10.91
C TYR A 282 10.14 -20.30 10.73
N ILE A 283 8.89 -20.35 11.19
CA ILE A 283 7.88 -19.28 11.08
C ILE A 283 7.36 -18.89 12.46
N ARG A 284 7.12 -17.59 12.68
CA ARG A 284 6.40 -17.04 13.83
C ARG A 284 5.16 -16.31 13.32
N GLY A 285 4.03 -16.45 14.04
CA GLY A 285 2.80 -15.67 13.83
C GLY A 285 1.89 -16.14 12.68
N GLY A 286 2.27 -17.17 11.93
CA GLY A 286 1.48 -17.67 10.80
C GLY A 286 1.57 -19.19 10.61
N VAL A 287 0.66 -19.72 9.79
CA VAL A 287 0.51 -21.14 9.48
C VAL A 287 1.10 -21.46 8.10
N VAL A 288 1.64 -22.65 7.93
CA VAL A 288 2.12 -23.17 6.64
C VAL A 288 1.22 -24.32 6.22
N GLU A 289 0.23 -24.01 5.40
CA GLU A 289 -0.71 -24.97 4.83
C GLU A 289 -0.92 -24.70 3.34
N PRO A 290 0.15 -24.86 2.53
CA PRO A 290 0.06 -24.48 1.15
C PRO A 290 -0.89 -25.44 0.39
N ARG A 291 -1.68 -24.85 -0.49
CA ARG A 291 -2.56 -25.53 -1.44
C ARG A 291 -2.18 -25.12 -2.85
N SER A 292 -2.53 -25.95 -3.83
CA SER A 292 -2.25 -25.59 -5.20
C SER A 292 -3.14 -24.43 -5.65
N ARG A 293 -2.60 -23.57 -6.52
CA ARG A 293 -3.37 -22.43 -7.04
C ARG A 293 -4.65 -22.85 -7.79
N LYS A 294 -4.63 -24.03 -8.41
CA LYS A 294 -5.79 -24.64 -9.07
C LYS A 294 -6.93 -24.88 -8.09
N GLU A 295 -6.62 -25.40 -6.92
CA GLU A 295 -7.60 -25.72 -5.87
C GLU A 295 -8.20 -24.44 -5.30
N ILE A 296 -7.38 -23.43 -5.04
CA ILE A 296 -7.85 -22.12 -4.55
C ILE A 296 -8.76 -21.46 -5.58
N ASN A 297 -8.37 -21.45 -6.86
CA ASN A 297 -9.21 -20.90 -7.93
C ASN A 297 -10.52 -21.67 -8.07
N ARG A 298 -10.52 -23.00 -7.91
CA ARG A 298 -11.75 -23.81 -7.91
C ARG A 298 -12.69 -23.42 -6.77
N LEU A 299 -12.17 -23.30 -5.55
CA LEU A 299 -12.94 -22.84 -4.39
C LEU A 299 -13.51 -21.44 -4.64
N LEU A 300 -12.67 -20.53 -5.16
CA LEU A 300 -13.08 -19.17 -5.49
C LEU A 300 -14.24 -19.18 -6.50
N PHE A 301 -14.11 -19.92 -7.60
CA PHE A 301 -15.19 -20.01 -8.60
C PHE A 301 -16.45 -20.64 -8.03
N PHE A 302 -16.33 -21.58 -7.10
CA PHE A 302 -17.48 -22.19 -6.43
C PHE A 302 -18.23 -21.17 -5.57
N HIS A 303 -17.54 -20.47 -4.67
CA HIS A 303 -18.17 -19.52 -3.75
C HIS A 303 -18.68 -18.25 -4.41
N HIS A 304 -18.11 -17.84 -5.54
CA HIS A 304 -18.62 -16.71 -6.34
C HIS A 304 -19.67 -17.11 -7.40
N SER A 305 -20.23 -18.33 -7.30
CA SER A 305 -21.28 -18.84 -8.19
C SER A 305 -20.92 -18.90 -9.68
N ILE A 306 -19.64 -19.07 -10.02
CA ILE A 306 -19.18 -19.18 -11.42
C ILE A 306 -18.97 -20.65 -11.81
N HIS A 307 -18.60 -21.49 -10.84
CA HIS A 307 -18.44 -22.93 -11.03
C HIS A 307 -19.77 -23.57 -11.43
N GLN A 308 -19.73 -24.57 -12.33
CA GLN A 308 -20.95 -25.14 -12.91
C GLN A 308 -21.93 -25.73 -11.87
N ASN A 309 -21.44 -26.21 -10.72
CA ASN A 309 -22.27 -26.75 -9.65
C ASN A 309 -22.79 -25.70 -8.64
N SER A 310 -22.39 -24.43 -8.77
CA SER A 310 -22.80 -23.36 -7.84
C SER A 310 -23.44 -22.15 -8.53
N ARG A 311 -23.60 -22.20 -9.86
CA ARG A 311 -24.38 -21.23 -10.62
C ARG A 311 -25.84 -21.30 -10.17
N TRP A 312 -26.49 -20.15 -10.21
CA TRP A 312 -27.92 -20.06 -9.96
C TRP A 312 -28.73 -20.60 -11.13
N GLU A 313 -29.93 -21.09 -10.88
CA GLU A 313 -30.77 -21.71 -11.93
C GLU A 313 -31.08 -20.73 -13.08
N ASN A 314 -31.26 -19.44 -12.77
CA ASN A 314 -31.62 -18.40 -13.73
C ASN A 314 -31.05 -17.01 -13.35
N GLU A 315 -31.14 -16.06 -14.28
CA GLU A 315 -30.66 -14.68 -14.14
C GLU A 315 -31.34 -13.91 -13.01
N THR A 316 -32.59 -14.21 -12.67
CA THR A 316 -33.36 -13.52 -11.62
C THR A 316 -32.82 -13.86 -10.24
N LEU A 317 -32.61 -15.15 -9.97
CA LEU A 317 -31.99 -15.62 -8.73
C LEU A 317 -30.54 -15.14 -8.60
N ALA A 318 -29.79 -15.14 -9.70
CA ALA A 318 -28.43 -14.61 -9.70
C ALA A 318 -28.38 -13.11 -9.37
N LEU A 319 -29.31 -12.33 -9.92
CA LEU A 319 -29.44 -10.91 -9.61
C LEU A 319 -29.82 -10.67 -8.15
N GLU A 320 -30.71 -11.48 -7.57
CA GLU A 320 -31.16 -11.33 -6.19
C GLU A 320 -30.04 -11.56 -5.16
N ASN A 321 -29.11 -12.45 -5.47
CA ASN A 321 -27.95 -12.79 -4.64
C ASN A 321 -26.71 -11.95 -4.95
N SER A 322 -26.74 -11.15 -6.02
CA SER A 322 -25.65 -10.23 -6.38
C SER A 322 -25.84 -8.86 -5.73
N ILE A 323 -24.78 -8.30 -5.14
CA ILE A 323 -24.84 -6.99 -4.50
C ILE A 323 -24.81 -5.85 -5.54
N GLU A 324 -23.90 -5.96 -6.51
CA GLU A 324 -23.74 -5.01 -7.60
C GLU A 324 -23.28 -5.74 -8.87
N LEU A 325 -23.73 -5.25 -10.03
CA LEU A 325 -23.40 -5.82 -11.34
C LEU A 325 -23.03 -4.70 -12.31
N ARG A 326 -22.14 -4.99 -13.27
CA ARG A 326 -21.72 -3.99 -14.27
C ARG A 326 -22.45 -4.16 -15.59
N ASP A 327 -22.63 -5.40 -16.02
CA ASP A 327 -23.21 -5.74 -17.31
C ASP A 327 -23.71 -7.20 -17.38
N ASP A 328 -24.30 -7.56 -18.52
CA ASP A 328 -24.77 -8.91 -18.82
C ASP A 328 -23.66 -9.96 -18.78
N PHE A 329 -22.42 -9.59 -19.14
CA PHE A 329 -21.28 -10.51 -19.07
C PHE A 329 -21.05 -11.00 -17.63
N SER A 330 -21.06 -10.09 -16.67
CA SER A 330 -20.90 -10.42 -15.25
C SER A 330 -22.07 -11.26 -14.70
N LEU A 331 -23.30 -11.00 -15.15
CA LEU A 331 -24.48 -11.73 -14.69
C LEU A 331 -24.57 -13.14 -15.29
N ARG A 332 -24.37 -13.28 -16.60
CA ARG A 332 -24.44 -14.55 -17.33
C ARG A 332 -23.51 -15.62 -16.76
N GLY A 333 -22.31 -15.22 -16.34
CA GLY A 333 -21.34 -16.13 -15.72
C GLY A 333 -21.90 -16.86 -14.48
N ARG A 334 -22.88 -16.26 -13.79
CA ARG A 334 -23.43 -16.73 -12.51
C ARG A 334 -24.73 -17.54 -12.60
N CYS A 335 -25.32 -17.69 -13.79
CA CYS A 335 -26.58 -18.43 -13.95
C CYS A 335 -26.54 -19.48 -15.06
N GLU A 336 -27.18 -20.62 -14.87
CA GLU A 336 -27.24 -21.69 -15.88
C GLU A 336 -28.05 -21.26 -17.11
N MET A 337 -29.29 -20.81 -16.88
CA MET A 337 -30.15 -20.23 -17.91
C MET A 337 -30.04 -18.70 -17.89
N PHE A 338 -30.04 -18.10 -19.08
CA PHE A 338 -30.05 -16.66 -19.27
C PHE A 338 -30.99 -16.34 -20.43
N ARG A 339 -32.12 -15.69 -20.13
CA ARG A 339 -33.16 -15.37 -21.12
C ARG A 339 -33.45 -13.88 -21.21
N VAL A 340 -33.22 -13.16 -20.13
CA VAL A 340 -33.54 -11.74 -19.99
C VAL A 340 -32.26 -10.98 -19.63
N ASN A 341 -31.95 -9.94 -20.41
CA ASN A 341 -30.81 -9.07 -20.17
C ASN A 341 -31.05 -8.14 -18.98
N LEU A 342 -29.96 -7.67 -18.36
CA LEU A 342 -29.95 -6.80 -17.20
C LEU A 342 -30.80 -5.55 -17.44
N ASP A 343 -30.68 -4.91 -18.61
CA ASP A 343 -31.45 -3.72 -19.00
C ASP A 343 -32.97 -3.92 -18.89
N SER A 344 -33.45 -5.12 -19.20
CA SER A 344 -34.88 -5.47 -19.06
C SER A 344 -35.27 -5.74 -17.60
N MET A 345 -34.34 -6.24 -16.79
CA MET A 345 -34.56 -6.54 -15.37
C MET A 345 -34.50 -5.28 -14.48
N VAL A 346 -33.80 -4.22 -14.90
CA VAL A 346 -33.62 -3.00 -14.10
C VAL A 346 -34.97 -2.42 -13.63
N ALA A 347 -35.96 -2.39 -14.53
CA ALA A 347 -37.30 -1.87 -14.21
C ALA A 347 -38.05 -2.75 -13.21
N ALA A 348 -38.00 -4.07 -13.38
CA ALA A 348 -38.71 -5.03 -12.52
C ALA A 348 -38.16 -5.06 -11.09
N HIS A 349 -36.83 -4.94 -10.94
CA HIS A 349 -36.15 -5.02 -9.64
C HIS A 349 -35.79 -3.64 -9.05
N GLN A 350 -36.26 -2.55 -9.66
CA GLN A 350 -35.99 -1.18 -9.22
C GLN A 350 -34.50 -0.91 -8.97
N LEU A 351 -33.66 -1.36 -9.91
CA LEU A 351 -32.22 -1.12 -9.82
C LEU A 351 -31.91 0.33 -10.23
N HIS A 352 -30.83 0.84 -9.65
CA HIS A 352 -30.29 2.16 -9.96
C HIS A 352 -28.86 2.03 -10.46
N GLN A 353 -28.46 2.93 -11.35
CA GLN A 353 -27.08 3.03 -11.82
C GLN A 353 -26.33 4.09 -11.02
N GLY A 354 -25.17 3.73 -10.49
CA GLY A 354 -24.33 4.64 -9.71
C GLY A 354 -22.88 4.20 -9.68
N SER A 355 -22.01 5.04 -9.10
CA SER A 355 -20.59 4.70 -8.96
C SER A 355 -20.35 3.81 -7.73
N ASN A 356 -19.57 2.74 -7.87
CA ASN A 356 -19.10 1.93 -6.72
C ASN A 356 -17.81 2.49 -6.08
N LEU A 357 -17.31 1.89 -5.00
CA LEU A 357 -16.09 2.36 -4.31
C LEU A 357 -14.80 2.28 -5.15
N ARG A 358 -14.86 1.57 -6.28
CA ARG A 358 -13.76 1.43 -7.26
C ARG A 358 -13.88 2.42 -8.42
N GLY A 359 -14.93 3.26 -8.44
CA GLY A 359 -15.16 4.27 -9.47
C GLY A 359 -15.83 3.75 -10.75
N HIS A 360 -16.31 2.50 -10.77
CA HIS A 360 -17.05 1.94 -11.89
C HIS A 360 -18.55 2.23 -11.77
N LEU A 361 -19.21 2.44 -12.91
CA LEU A 361 -20.67 2.46 -12.96
C LEU A 361 -21.20 1.04 -12.82
N VAL A 362 -22.13 0.85 -11.88
CA VAL A 362 -22.77 -0.43 -11.54
C VAL A 362 -24.27 -0.25 -11.37
N TRP A 363 -25.01 -1.33 -11.58
CA TRP A 363 -26.40 -1.49 -11.21
C TRP A 363 -26.51 -2.14 -9.83
N ALA A 364 -27.24 -1.51 -8.93
CA ALA A 364 -27.51 -2.05 -7.60
C ALA A 364 -28.81 -1.48 -6.99
N ARG A 365 -29.24 -2.04 -5.85
CA ARG A 365 -30.38 -1.52 -5.09
C ARG A 365 -30.03 -0.20 -4.40
N TYR A 366 -31.02 0.67 -4.16
CA TYR A 366 -30.83 1.97 -3.50
C TYR A 366 -30.07 1.87 -2.17
N GLN A 367 -30.43 0.89 -1.34
CA GLN A 367 -29.80 0.67 -0.03
C GLN A 367 -28.29 0.41 -0.10
N HIS A 368 -27.81 -0.20 -1.20
CA HIS A 368 -26.38 -0.40 -1.40
C HIS A 368 -25.67 0.94 -1.58
N PHE A 369 -26.21 1.82 -2.42
CA PHE A 369 -25.63 3.15 -2.63
C PHE A 369 -25.64 4.00 -1.36
N GLN A 370 -26.64 3.88 -0.49
CA GLN A 370 -26.64 4.55 0.82
C GLN A 370 -25.45 4.10 1.69
N ARG A 371 -25.17 2.79 1.71
CA ARG A 371 -23.99 2.25 2.41
C ARG A 371 -22.70 2.77 1.80
N LEU A 372 -22.58 2.75 0.46
CA LEU A 372 -21.39 3.24 -0.23
C LEU A 372 -21.14 4.73 0.02
N LEU A 373 -22.19 5.55 -0.01
CA LEU A 373 -22.10 6.98 0.29
C LEU A 373 -21.65 7.21 1.75
N SER A 374 -22.21 6.45 2.68
CA SER A 374 -21.83 6.52 4.10
C SER A 374 -20.35 6.17 4.29
N ILE A 375 -19.85 5.13 3.61
CA ILE A 375 -18.43 4.72 3.65
C ILE A 375 -17.51 5.81 3.08
N ARG A 376 -17.91 6.43 1.97
CA ARG A 376 -17.14 7.53 1.35
C ARG A 376 -17.03 8.74 2.28
N ASN A 377 -18.09 9.01 3.06
CA ASN A 377 -18.17 10.10 4.03
C ASN A 377 -17.69 11.46 3.45
N VAL A 378 -18.07 11.73 2.20
CA VAL A 378 -17.72 12.98 1.50
C VAL A 378 -18.81 14.00 1.79
N PRO A 379 -18.50 15.19 2.34
CA PRO A 379 -19.49 16.24 2.53
C PRO A 379 -19.95 16.81 1.19
N THR A 380 -21.18 17.30 1.16
CA THR A 380 -21.74 18.09 0.06
C THR A 380 -21.31 19.55 0.15
N GLU A 381 -21.11 20.20 -0.99
CA GLU A 381 -20.88 21.64 -1.05
C GLU A 381 -22.22 22.39 -0.98
N SER A 382 -22.23 23.64 -0.50
CA SER A 382 -23.48 24.42 -0.38
C SER A 382 -24.18 24.65 -1.72
N GLU A 383 -23.42 24.70 -2.81
CA GLU A 383 -23.94 24.85 -4.18
C GLU A 383 -24.64 23.57 -4.67
N ASP A 384 -24.24 22.40 -4.14
CA ASP A 384 -24.79 21.11 -4.52
C ASP A 384 -26.10 20.78 -3.78
N GLU A 385 -26.39 21.43 -2.65
CA GLU A 385 -27.60 21.15 -1.86
C GLU A 385 -28.90 21.45 -2.62
N GLU A 386 -28.91 22.47 -3.48
CA GLU A 386 -30.10 22.83 -4.26
C GLU A 386 -30.51 21.72 -5.24
N ILE A 387 -29.53 21.20 -5.98
CA ILE A 387 -29.76 20.12 -6.95
C ILE A 387 -30.11 18.81 -6.24
N LEU A 388 -29.49 18.52 -5.10
CA LEU A 388 -29.80 17.34 -4.29
C LEU A 388 -31.20 17.42 -3.67
N GLN A 389 -31.65 18.60 -3.24
CA GLN A 389 -33.01 18.81 -2.75
C GLN A 389 -34.03 18.62 -3.88
N PHE A 390 -33.76 19.11 -5.09
CA PHE A 390 -34.64 18.88 -6.23
C PHE A 390 -34.82 17.38 -6.53
N PHE A 391 -33.72 16.63 -6.63
CA PHE A 391 -33.73 15.19 -6.93
C PHE A 391 -34.10 14.28 -5.75
N ARG A 392 -34.40 14.87 -4.59
CA ARG A 392 -35.03 14.18 -3.46
C ARG A 392 -36.53 14.01 -3.70
N ASP A 393 -37.17 15.03 -4.27
CA ASP A 393 -38.62 15.11 -4.44
C ASP A 393 -39.07 14.84 -5.89
N THR A 394 -38.20 15.09 -6.89
CA THR A 394 -38.51 14.97 -8.31
C THR A 394 -37.40 14.24 -9.07
N ASN A 395 -37.74 13.23 -9.90
CA ASN A 395 -36.72 12.45 -10.61
C ASN A 395 -36.38 12.96 -12.02
N ASP A 396 -37.08 13.96 -12.52
CA ASP A 396 -37.02 14.37 -13.93
C ASP A 396 -35.93 15.43 -14.20
N PRO A 397 -34.86 15.10 -14.95
CA PRO A 397 -33.81 16.03 -15.30
C PRO A 397 -34.25 17.12 -16.28
N ASP A 398 -35.21 16.86 -17.17
CA ASP A 398 -35.67 17.84 -18.15
C ASP A 398 -36.40 18.98 -17.43
N LEU A 399 -37.21 18.68 -16.41
CA LEU A 399 -37.85 19.69 -15.57
C LEU A 399 -36.84 20.57 -14.81
N TYR A 400 -35.74 19.98 -14.32
CA TYR A 400 -34.68 20.76 -13.67
C TYR A 400 -33.99 21.72 -14.64
N MET A 401 -33.70 21.24 -15.86
CA MET A 401 -33.08 22.06 -16.91
C MET A 401 -33.99 23.19 -17.36
N GLU A 402 -35.30 22.95 -17.50
CA GLU A 402 -36.28 23.99 -17.86
C GLU A 402 -36.39 25.08 -16.78
N ARG A 403 -36.48 24.69 -15.50
CA ARG A 403 -36.58 25.65 -14.38
C ARG A 403 -35.36 26.56 -14.26
N ASN A 404 -34.18 26.03 -14.56
CA ASN A 404 -32.92 26.75 -14.45
C ASN A 404 -32.40 27.31 -15.79
N ALA A 405 -33.21 27.23 -16.87
CA ALA A 405 -32.85 27.66 -18.21
C ALA A 405 -31.47 27.14 -18.67
N MET A 406 -31.19 25.86 -18.40
CA MET A 406 -29.87 25.26 -18.53
C MET A 406 -29.76 24.33 -19.74
N SER A 407 -28.60 24.30 -20.38
CA SER A 407 -28.32 23.33 -21.44
C SER A 407 -27.96 21.95 -20.88
N ARG A 408 -28.17 20.88 -21.67
CA ARG A 408 -27.72 19.51 -21.32
C ARG A 408 -26.22 19.41 -21.01
N SER A 409 -25.39 20.26 -21.62
CA SER A 409 -23.94 20.27 -21.39
C SER A 409 -23.60 20.81 -20.00
N GLU A 410 -24.24 21.92 -19.61
CA GLU A 410 -24.08 22.52 -18.28
C GLU A 410 -24.62 21.60 -17.20
N PHE A 411 -25.79 20.97 -17.42
CA PHE A 411 -26.36 20.01 -16.49
C PHE A 411 -25.43 18.82 -16.22
N ARG A 412 -24.81 18.26 -17.27
CA ARG A 412 -23.82 17.17 -17.11
C ARG A 412 -22.60 17.60 -16.29
N LYS A 413 -22.16 18.86 -16.38
CA LYS A 413 -21.03 19.36 -15.59
C LYS A 413 -21.36 19.40 -14.10
N LEU A 414 -22.61 19.71 -13.74
CA LEU A 414 -23.09 19.72 -12.36
C LEU A 414 -23.34 18.31 -11.81
N VAL A 415 -24.00 17.45 -12.60
CA VAL A 415 -24.40 16.11 -12.12
C VAL A 415 -23.27 15.10 -12.12
N SER A 416 -22.31 15.18 -13.05
CA SER A 416 -21.25 14.17 -13.15
C SER A 416 -20.39 14.04 -11.87
N PRO A 417 -19.97 15.14 -11.20
CA PRO A 417 -19.34 15.07 -9.88
C PRO A 417 -20.21 14.41 -8.80
N LEU A 418 -21.52 14.71 -8.77
CA LEU A 418 -22.47 14.15 -7.81
C LEU A 418 -22.71 12.65 -8.01
N VAL A 419 -22.74 12.18 -9.26
CA VAL A 419 -22.83 10.75 -9.58
C VAL A 419 -21.54 10.01 -9.21
N ARG A 420 -20.37 10.62 -9.43
CA ARG A 420 -19.07 10.04 -9.06
C ARG A 420 -18.88 9.96 -7.55
N SER A 421 -19.30 10.99 -6.80
CA SER A 421 -19.29 10.98 -5.33
C SER A 421 -20.36 10.06 -4.75
N GLY A 422 -21.43 9.79 -5.50
CA GLY A 422 -22.53 8.89 -5.13
C GLY A 422 -23.69 9.57 -4.43
N HIS A 423 -23.72 10.90 -4.39
CA HIS A 423 -24.85 11.68 -3.89
C HIS A 423 -26.06 11.62 -4.83
N LEU A 424 -25.82 11.40 -6.12
CA LEU A 424 -26.85 11.14 -7.12
C LEU A 424 -26.67 9.76 -7.75
N ILE A 425 -27.78 9.09 -8.03
CA ILE A 425 -27.85 7.87 -8.83
C ILE A 425 -28.89 8.04 -9.93
N GLN A 426 -28.74 7.28 -11.02
CA GLN A 426 -29.67 7.28 -12.13
C GLN A 426 -30.67 6.14 -11.97
N ASP A 427 -31.95 6.38 -12.23
CA ASP A 427 -32.96 5.35 -12.31
C ASP A 427 -33.00 4.67 -13.70
N TYR A 428 -33.80 3.62 -13.82
CA TYR A 428 -33.96 2.86 -15.06
C TYR A 428 -34.64 3.64 -16.21
N ARG A 429 -35.30 4.76 -15.92
CA ARG A 429 -35.95 5.63 -16.90
C ARG A 429 -35.06 6.79 -17.33
N GLY A 430 -33.83 6.85 -16.80
CA GLY A 430 -32.89 7.92 -17.04
C GLY A 430 -33.06 9.14 -16.14
N GLY A 431 -33.97 9.10 -15.17
CA GLY A 431 -34.13 10.09 -14.12
C GLY A 431 -33.05 10.00 -13.05
N PHE A 432 -32.96 11.01 -12.18
CA PHE A 432 -31.98 11.05 -11.09
C PHE A 432 -32.66 10.97 -9.73
N ARG A 433 -31.95 10.41 -8.75
CA ARG A 433 -32.40 10.32 -7.37
C ARG A 433 -31.28 10.63 -6.40
N THR A 434 -31.60 11.41 -5.38
CA THR A 434 -30.67 11.72 -4.29
C THR A 434 -30.50 10.53 -3.35
N VAL A 435 -29.25 10.24 -3.01
CA VAL A 435 -28.85 9.21 -2.04
C VAL A 435 -28.57 9.89 -0.71
N GLU A 436 -29.21 9.41 0.35
CA GLU A 436 -28.92 9.89 1.71
C GLU A 436 -28.05 8.89 2.48
N PRO A 437 -27.03 9.38 3.21
CA PRO A 437 -26.23 8.52 4.08
C PRO A 437 -27.10 7.93 5.20
N LEU A 438 -26.68 6.77 5.71
CA LEU A 438 -27.36 6.11 6.82
C LEU A 438 -27.22 6.99 8.07
N ARG A 439 -28.35 7.31 8.71
CA ARG A 439 -28.38 8.16 9.90
C ARG A 439 -28.23 7.30 11.16
N LYS A 440 -27.52 7.83 12.17
CA LYS A 440 -27.39 7.26 13.52
C LYS A 440 -26.67 5.89 13.59
N ILE A 441 -25.70 5.65 12.71
CA ILE A 441 -24.85 4.46 12.76
C ILE A 441 -23.41 4.94 12.84
N ASP A 442 -22.58 4.23 13.60
CA ASP A 442 -21.14 4.49 13.63
C ASP A 442 -20.50 4.21 12.27
N LEU A 443 -19.68 5.14 11.78
CA LEU A 443 -19.03 5.03 10.48
C LEU A 443 -18.09 3.82 10.45
N TRP A 444 -17.37 3.59 11.55
CA TRP A 444 -16.46 2.47 11.66
C TRP A 444 -17.20 1.14 11.58
N GLU A 445 -18.34 1.02 12.26
CA GLU A 445 -19.17 -0.19 12.19
C GLU A 445 -19.65 -0.50 10.77
N ILE A 446 -20.05 0.52 9.98
CA ILE A 446 -20.42 0.33 8.56
C ILE A 446 -19.21 -0.16 7.74
N LYS A 447 -18.06 0.50 7.90
CA LYS A 447 -16.81 0.17 7.20
C LYS A 447 -16.36 -1.26 7.51
N ARG A 448 -16.32 -1.61 8.80
CA ARG A 448 -15.98 -2.94 9.32
C ARG A 448 -16.90 -4.00 8.74
N ASN A 449 -18.21 -3.82 8.84
CA ASN A 449 -19.18 -4.80 8.32
C ASN A 449 -19.10 -4.95 6.80
N TYR A 450 -18.82 -3.88 6.06
CA TYR A 450 -18.60 -3.93 4.62
C TYR A 450 -17.37 -4.76 4.26
N LEU A 451 -16.22 -4.49 4.90
CA LEU A 451 -14.98 -5.22 4.67
C LEU A 451 -15.12 -6.69 5.06
N ARG A 452 -15.77 -6.99 6.18
CA ARG A 452 -16.01 -8.38 6.59
C ARG A 452 -16.82 -9.14 5.55
N LYS A 453 -17.94 -8.58 5.12
CA LYS A 453 -18.77 -9.18 4.07
C LYS A 453 -18.03 -9.31 2.73
N LEU A 454 -17.14 -8.38 2.41
CA LEU A 454 -16.34 -8.43 1.19
C LEU A 454 -15.37 -9.61 1.22
N VAL A 455 -14.74 -9.89 2.35
CA VAL A 455 -13.70 -10.92 2.50
C VAL A 455 -14.29 -12.32 2.71
N GLU A 456 -15.47 -12.43 3.32
CA GLU A 456 -16.10 -13.70 3.72
C GLU A 456 -16.21 -14.74 2.60
N ASP A 457 -16.43 -14.30 1.35
CA ASP A 457 -16.61 -15.19 0.19
C ASP A 457 -15.29 -15.64 -0.46
N TYR A 458 -14.14 -15.09 -0.05
CA TYR A 458 -12.83 -15.41 -0.62
C TYR A 458 -12.14 -16.53 0.17
N PRO A 459 -11.78 -17.66 -0.46
CA PRO A 459 -11.16 -18.78 0.25
C PRO A 459 -9.74 -18.46 0.73
N VAL A 460 -9.00 -17.72 -0.09
CA VAL A 460 -7.65 -17.22 0.20
C VAL A 460 -7.54 -15.83 -0.41
N ILE A 461 -6.97 -14.87 0.32
CA ILE A 461 -6.82 -13.49 -0.12
C ILE A 461 -5.58 -12.83 0.52
N THR A 462 -4.91 -11.96 -0.22
CA THR A 462 -3.82 -11.12 0.31
C THR A 462 -4.31 -9.71 0.65
N LEU A 463 -3.61 -9.00 1.53
CA LEU A 463 -3.94 -7.61 1.90
C LEU A 463 -4.04 -6.71 0.66
N LYS A 464 -3.10 -6.85 -0.28
CA LYS A 464 -3.10 -6.12 -1.56
C LYS A 464 -4.32 -6.41 -2.43
N GLN A 465 -4.87 -7.63 -2.37
CA GLN A 465 -6.11 -7.96 -3.06
C GLN A 465 -7.32 -7.32 -2.38
N VAL A 466 -7.38 -7.36 -1.04
CA VAL A 466 -8.43 -6.68 -0.26
C VAL A 466 -8.43 -5.18 -0.56
N GLU A 467 -7.27 -4.51 -0.57
CA GLU A 467 -7.18 -3.09 -0.93
C GLU A 467 -7.78 -2.77 -2.31
N ARG A 468 -7.55 -3.63 -3.30
CA ARG A 468 -8.07 -3.43 -4.66
C ARG A 468 -9.57 -3.69 -4.75
N LEU A 469 -10.05 -4.66 -3.98
CA LEU A 469 -11.47 -4.99 -3.89
C LEU A 469 -12.22 -3.90 -3.13
N ALA A 470 -11.73 -3.46 -1.98
CA ALA A 470 -12.37 -2.44 -1.13
C ALA A 470 -12.45 -1.07 -1.82
N GLY A 471 -11.44 -0.71 -2.63
CA GLY A 471 -11.38 0.56 -3.33
C GLY A 471 -10.65 1.65 -2.55
N ALA A 472 -10.70 2.90 -3.04
CA ALA A 472 -9.87 3.99 -2.53
C ALA A 472 -10.37 4.62 -1.21
N SER A 473 -11.55 4.24 -0.74
CA SER A 473 -12.20 4.82 0.45
C SER A 473 -11.73 4.23 1.78
N PHE A 474 -10.87 3.20 1.73
CA PHE A 474 -10.31 2.54 2.91
C PHE A 474 -8.81 2.79 2.99
N ALA A 475 -8.35 3.12 4.20
CA ALA A 475 -6.91 3.18 4.48
C ALA A 475 -6.36 1.74 4.68
N PRO A 476 -5.08 1.48 4.34
CA PRO A 476 -4.47 0.17 4.59
C PRO A 476 -4.57 -0.28 6.05
N GLU A 477 -4.47 0.67 6.99
CA GLU A 477 -4.59 0.44 8.43
C GLU A 477 -6.00 -0.05 8.78
N GLU A 478 -7.06 0.62 8.27
CA GLU A 478 -8.45 0.20 8.46
C GLU A 478 -8.71 -1.21 7.93
N ILE A 479 -8.09 -1.57 6.80
CA ILE A 479 -8.21 -2.93 6.25
C ILE A 479 -7.48 -3.92 7.15
N SER A 480 -6.26 -3.61 7.57
CA SER A 480 -5.47 -4.49 8.41
C SER A 480 -6.14 -4.75 9.76
N ASP A 481 -6.74 -3.74 10.38
CA ASP A 481 -7.50 -3.89 11.63
C ASP A 481 -8.64 -4.92 11.46
N VAL A 482 -9.38 -4.85 10.35
CA VAL A 482 -10.46 -5.82 10.07
C VAL A 482 -9.90 -7.22 9.76
N MET A 483 -8.74 -7.32 9.12
CA MET A 483 -8.10 -8.61 8.86
C MET A 483 -7.57 -9.25 10.17
N HIS A 484 -7.06 -8.46 11.11
CA HIS A 484 -6.68 -8.96 12.44
C HIS A 484 -7.89 -9.33 13.29
N ASP A 485 -8.99 -8.57 13.23
CA ASP A 485 -10.26 -8.97 13.87
C ASP A 485 -10.70 -10.37 13.42
N PHE A 486 -10.48 -10.72 12.15
CA PHE A 486 -10.78 -12.06 11.63
C PHE A 486 -9.80 -13.15 12.10
N GLU A 487 -8.56 -12.79 12.42
CA GLU A 487 -7.59 -13.70 13.03
C GLU A 487 -7.94 -13.95 14.50
N ASP A 488 -8.24 -12.88 15.24
CA ASP A 488 -8.57 -12.90 16.67
C ASP A 488 -9.86 -13.68 16.96
N ASP A 489 -10.87 -13.58 16.07
CA ASP A 489 -12.11 -14.36 16.18
C ASP A 489 -12.00 -15.78 15.59
N GLY A 490 -10.84 -16.13 15.00
CA GLY A 490 -10.55 -17.44 14.43
C GLY A 490 -11.25 -17.74 13.10
N THR A 491 -11.88 -16.76 12.45
CA THR A 491 -12.54 -16.93 11.15
C THR A 491 -11.51 -17.15 10.03
N LEU A 492 -10.38 -16.44 10.08
CA LEU A 492 -9.30 -16.53 9.10
C LEU A 492 -8.01 -17.02 9.74
N ILE A 493 -7.30 -17.89 9.01
CA ILE A 493 -5.91 -18.23 9.29
C ILE A 493 -4.99 -17.38 8.43
N LYS A 494 -3.87 -16.95 9.00
CA LYS A 494 -2.84 -16.18 8.29
C LYS A 494 -1.60 -17.03 8.04
N GLY A 495 -1.02 -16.95 6.85
CA GLY A 495 0.30 -17.52 6.57
C GLY A 495 0.53 -17.86 5.09
N PHE A 496 1.35 -18.89 4.85
CA PHE A 496 1.66 -19.36 3.50
C PHE A 496 0.66 -20.44 3.09
N LEU A 497 -0.36 -20.02 2.34
CA LEU A 497 -1.50 -20.87 1.99
C LEU A 497 -1.50 -21.30 0.50
N VAL A 498 -0.53 -20.85 -0.29
CA VAL A 498 -0.44 -21.16 -1.73
C VAL A 498 0.98 -21.58 -2.09
N ASP A 499 1.14 -22.74 -2.75
CA ASP A 499 2.45 -23.36 -3.02
C ASP A 499 3.46 -22.41 -3.71
N ASP A 500 3.01 -21.67 -4.72
CA ASP A 500 3.89 -20.85 -5.57
C ASP A 500 3.87 -19.35 -5.20
N LEU A 501 3.22 -18.98 -4.09
CA LEU A 501 3.06 -17.57 -3.70
C LEU A 501 3.94 -17.25 -2.50
N GLN A 502 4.85 -16.29 -2.67
CA GLN A 502 5.72 -15.77 -1.62
C GLN A 502 5.09 -14.56 -0.91
N ASP A 503 3.76 -14.52 -0.81
CA ASP A 503 3.01 -13.47 -0.13
C ASP A 503 2.25 -14.09 1.05
N ILE A 504 2.14 -13.37 2.17
CA ILE A 504 1.22 -13.78 3.23
C ILE A 504 -0.21 -13.71 2.71
N CYS A 505 -0.95 -14.77 2.98
CA CYS A 505 -2.38 -14.85 2.70
C CYS A 505 -3.18 -15.02 3.98
N TRP A 506 -4.41 -14.53 3.94
CA TRP A 506 -5.48 -14.91 4.84
C TRP A 506 -6.35 -15.93 4.14
N GLY A 507 -6.73 -17.00 4.82
CA GLY A 507 -7.60 -18.01 4.27
C GLY A 507 -8.60 -18.54 5.26
N ARG A 508 -9.68 -19.09 4.74
CA ARG A 508 -10.76 -19.69 5.53
C ARG A 508 -10.51 -21.18 5.68
N LEU A 509 -10.13 -21.61 6.87
CA LEU A 509 -9.79 -23.02 7.13
C LEU A 509 -10.97 -23.95 6.80
N ASP A 510 -12.20 -23.56 7.15
CA ASP A 510 -13.42 -24.32 6.86
C ASP A 510 -13.66 -24.53 5.36
N MET A 511 -13.39 -23.51 4.54
CA MET A 511 -13.46 -23.61 3.07
C MET A 511 -12.33 -24.49 2.51
N LEU A 512 -11.12 -24.37 3.06
CA LEU A 512 -9.95 -25.13 2.60
C LEU A 512 -10.09 -26.63 2.90
N GLU A 513 -10.69 -27.01 4.04
CA GLU A 513 -10.97 -28.41 4.39
C GLU A 513 -12.10 -29.02 3.54
N GLY A 514 -13.09 -28.22 3.13
CA GLY A 514 -14.25 -28.65 2.34
C GLY A 514 -13.96 -29.04 0.88
N MET A 515 -12.72 -28.85 0.42
CA MET A 515 -12.30 -28.93 -0.99
C MET A 515 -12.56 -30.30 -1.65
N GLY A 516 -12.38 -31.41 -0.93
CA GLY A 516 -12.47 -32.76 -1.49
C GLY A 516 -13.82 -33.13 -2.13
N LYS A 517 -14.84 -32.28 -1.95
CA LYS A 517 -16.20 -32.45 -2.48
C LYS A 517 -16.45 -31.71 -3.79
N ILE A 518 -15.54 -30.83 -4.24
CA ILE A 518 -15.77 -29.96 -5.40
C ILE A 518 -15.12 -30.55 -6.65
N SER A 519 -15.94 -30.82 -7.67
CA SER A 519 -15.48 -31.27 -8.98
C SER A 519 -14.61 -30.22 -9.66
N ARG A 520 -13.87 -30.63 -10.70
CA ARG A 520 -13.12 -29.69 -11.55
C ARG A 520 -14.02 -28.61 -12.14
N THR A 521 -13.56 -27.35 -12.17
CA THR A 521 -14.26 -26.27 -12.86
C THR A 521 -14.19 -26.45 -14.38
N ARG A 522 -15.27 -26.08 -15.08
CA ARG A 522 -15.25 -25.87 -16.53
C ARG A 522 -14.25 -24.77 -16.93
N ASP A 523 -13.82 -24.80 -18.17
CA ASP A 523 -13.05 -23.68 -18.73
C ASP A 523 -13.97 -22.46 -18.88
N LEU A 524 -13.44 -21.27 -18.64
CA LEU A 524 -14.24 -20.05 -18.55
C LEU A 524 -13.41 -18.80 -18.86
N VAL A 525 -14.11 -17.70 -19.12
CA VAL A 525 -13.53 -16.37 -19.27
C VAL A 525 -14.11 -15.44 -18.20
N ILE A 526 -13.24 -14.76 -17.46
CA ILE A 526 -13.64 -13.70 -16.53
C ILE A 526 -13.57 -12.36 -17.29
N PRO A 527 -14.70 -11.68 -17.53
CA PRO A 527 -14.69 -10.39 -18.21
C PRO A 527 -14.16 -9.28 -17.30
N PRO A 528 -13.66 -8.16 -17.87
CA PRO A 528 -13.18 -7.02 -17.10
C PRO A 528 -14.29 -6.29 -16.31
N SER A 529 -15.55 -6.60 -16.59
CA SER A 529 -16.72 -6.13 -15.85
C SER A 529 -17.01 -6.98 -14.60
N ASP A 530 -16.45 -8.18 -14.49
CA ASP A 530 -16.68 -9.04 -13.33
C ASP A 530 -15.97 -8.50 -12.08
N PRO A 531 -16.60 -8.50 -10.89
CA PRO A 531 -15.95 -8.13 -9.64
C PRO A 531 -14.65 -8.90 -9.35
N LEU A 532 -14.55 -10.18 -9.75
CA LEU A 532 -13.36 -11.01 -9.53
C LEU A 532 -12.12 -10.52 -10.29
N ILE A 533 -12.26 -9.67 -11.31
CA ILE A 533 -11.09 -9.17 -12.04
C ILE A 533 -10.11 -8.43 -11.13
N HIS A 534 -10.62 -7.80 -10.07
CA HIS A 534 -9.81 -7.08 -9.08
C HIS A 534 -8.95 -8.02 -8.23
N TYR A 535 -9.46 -9.21 -7.90
CA TYR A 535 -8.72 -10.26 -7.22
C TYR A 535 -7.54 -10.76 -8.08
N PHE A 536 -7.75 -10.91 -9.38
CA PHE A 536 -6.72 -11.32 -10.34
C PHE A 536 -5.84 -10.16 -10.86
N GLY A 537 -5.98 -8.94 -10.32
CA GLY A 537 -5.32 -7.75 -10.87
C GLY A 537 -3.79 -7.79 -10.88
N SER A 538 -3.14 -8.48 -9.92
CA SER A 538 -1.67 -8.62 -9.89
C SER A 538 -1.24 -9.57 -11.00
N LEU A 539 -1.87 -10.74 -11.05
CA LEU A 539 -1.64 -11.74 -12.07
C LEU A 539 -1.84 -11.16 -13.48
N LEU A 540 -2.89 -10.37 -13.70
CA LEU A 540 -3.18 -9.76 -15.00
C LEU A 540 -2.06 -8.79 -15.45
N ARG A 541 -1.45 -8.06 -14.52
CA ARG A 541 -0.33 -7.14 -14.78
C ARG A 541 1.00 -7.86 -14.94
N GLU A 542 1.31 -8.74 -14.01
CA GLU A 542 2.61 -9.42 -13.93
C GLU A 542 2.79 -10.46 -15.02
N ARG A 543 1.76 -11.28 -15.28
CA ARG A 543 1.82 -12.37 -16.27
C ARG A 543 1.48 -11.91 -17.68
N PHE A 544 0.47 -11.04 -17.83
CA PHE A 544 -0.06 -10.68 -19.15
C PHE A 544 0.15 -9.21 -19.55
N GLY A 545 0.72 -8.38 -18.68
CA GLY A 545 1.02 -6.98 -19.00
C GLY A 545 -0.22 -6.07 -19.14
N PHE A 546 -1.40 -6.54 -18.73
CA PHE A 546 -2.64 -5.76 -18.82
C PHE A 546 -3.02 -5.13 -17.49
N GLY A 547 -3.76 -4.01 -17.55
CA GLY A 547 -4.41 -3.42 -16.36
C GLY A 547 -5.86 -3.87 -16.18
N SER A 548 -6.54 -4.15 -17.29
CA SER A 548 -7.92 -4.63 -17.38
C SER A 548 -8.08 -5.34 -18.72
N ALA A 549 -8.51 -6.60 -18.69
CA ALA A 549 -8.67 -7.48 -19.84
C ALA A 549 -9.63 -8.63 -19.50
N TYR A 550 -10.11 -9.35 -20.50
CA TYR A 550 -10.76 -10.64 -20.33
C TYR A 550 -9.69 -11.67 -19.96
N LEU A 551 -9.91 -12.45 -18.90
CA LEU A 551 -8.96 -13.46 -18.41
C LEU A 551 -9.49 -14.86 -18.73
N VAL A 552 -8.71 -15.64 -19.48
CA VAL A 552 -9.08 -16.97 -19.98
C VAL A 552 -8.50 -18.03 -19.06
N PHE A 553 -9.37 -18.87 -18.51
CA PHE A 553 -9.01 -20.00 -17.66
C PHE A 553 -9.20 -21.31 -18.40
N HIS A 554 -8.15 -22.14 -18.38
CA HIS A 554 -8.21 -23.54 -18.76
C HIS A 554 -7.75 -24.36 -17.57
N LYS A 555 -8.54 -25.36 -17.16
CA LYS A 555 -8.16 -26.23 -16.04
C LYS A 555 -7.80 -25.45 -14.76
N GLU A 556 -8.60 -24.42 -14.48
CA GLU A 556 -8.44 -23.53 -13.32
C GLU A 556 -7.14 -22.72 -13.30
N GLU A 557 -6.36 -22.76 -14.38
CA GLU A 557 -5.19 -21.93 -14.60
C GLU A 557 -5.48 -20.81 -15.61
N PRO A 558 -5.02 -19.58 -15.33
CA PRO A 558 -5.11 -18.50 -16.30
C PRO A 558 -4.07 -18.74 -17.40
N ILE A 559 -4.51 -18.99 -18.63
CA ILE A 559 -3.63 -19.32 -19.76
C ILE A 559 -3.48 -18.18 -20.76
N ALA A 560 -4.43 -17.26 -20.80
CA ALA A 560 -4.39 -16.10 -21.69
C ALA A 560 -5.20 -14.93 -21.13
N ALA A 561 -4.93 -13.74 -21.64
CA ALA A 561 -5.75 -12.57 -21.43
C ALA A 561 -5.89 -11.79 -22.74
N PHE A 562 -7.02 -11.14 -22.94
CA PHE A 562 -7.28 -10.38 -24.16
C PHE A 562 -8.11 -9.11 -23.94
N LYS A 563 -7.96 -8.14 -24.83
CA LYS A 563 -8.81 -6.95 -24.89
C LYS A 563 -9.70 -7.03 -26.11
N ALA A 564 -10.95 -6.66 -25.92
CA ALA A 564 -11.91 -6.60 -26.99
C ALA A 564 -12.78 -5.36 -26.87
N ASN A 565 -13.28 -4.90 -28.02
CA ASN A 565 -14.35 -3.93 -28.10
C ASN A 565 -15.63 -4.66 -28.47
N THR A 566 -16.70 -4.39 -27.72
CA THR A 566 -18.02 -4.91 -28.01
C THR A 566 -18.76 -3.89 -28.88
N ARG A 567 -19.00 -4.23 -30.16
CA ARG A 567 -19.73 -3.37 -31.11
C ARG A 567 -20.55 -4.23 -32.07
N ASN A 568 -21.76 -3.78 -32.41
CA ASN A 568 -22.64 -4.43 -33.39
C ASN A 568 -22.81 -5.94 -33.13
N ASP A 569 -23.05 -6.31 -31.88
CA ASP A 569 -23.19 -7.69 -31.43
C ASP A 569 -21.99 -8.59 -31.74
N LYS A 570 -20.79 -8.03 -31.82
CA LYS A 570 -19.53 -8.75 -32.03
C LYS A 570 -18.49 -8.38 -30.97
N ILE A 571 -17.64 -9.35 -30.66
CA ILE A 571 -16.46 -9.17 -29.82
C ILE A 571 -15.26 -8.99 -30.75
N GLU A 572 -14.83 -7.74 -30.96
CA GLU A 572 -13.69 -7.42 -31.81
C GLU A 572 -12.39 -7.44 -31.00
N LEU A 573 -11.51 -8.40 -31.31
CA LEU A 573 -10.24 -8.60 -30.60
C LEU A 573 -9.21 -7.52 -30.97
N THR A 574 -8.77 -6.74 -29.99
CA THR A 574 -7.78 -5.67 -30.19
C THR A 574 -6.38 -6.04 -29.71
N ASP A 575 -6.28 -6.86 -28.67
CA ASP A 575 -5.01 -7.27 -28.06
C ASP A 575 -5.13 -8.66 -27.43
N PHE A 576 -4.06 -9.44 -27.44
CA PHE A 576 -4.04 -10.83 -26.93
C PHE A 576 -2.64 -11.19 -26.45
N VAL A 577 -2.57 -11.74 -25.24
CA VAL A 577 -1.36 -12.34 -24.66
C VAL A 577 -1.75 -13.68 -24.07
N GLY A 578 -1.12 -14.75 -24.51
CA GLY A 578 -1.41 -16.10 -24.04
C GLY A 578 -0.17 -16.98 -24.03
N ASP A 579 -0.29 -18.10 -23.35
CA ASP A 579 0.72 -19.14 -23.34
C ASP A 579 0.83 -19.78 -24.73
N SER A 580 2.05 -19.84 -25.29
CA SER A 580 2.29 -20.33 -26.65
C SER A 580 1.93 -21.80 -26.82
N GLU A 581 2.05 -22.60 -25.75
CA GLU A 581 1.74 -24.03 -25.82
C GLU A 581 0.23 -24.32 -25.71
N LEU A 582 -0.55 -23.36 -25.18
CA LEU A 582 -1.99 -23.50 -24.92
C LEU A 582 -2.83 -22.50 -25.73
N GLU A 583 -2.28 -21.93 -26.81
CA GLU A 583 -2.96 -20.93 -27.64
C GLU A 583 -4.22 -21.50 -28.30
N LYS A 584 -4.21 -22.79 -28.67
CA LYS A 584 -5.36 -23.50 -29.23
C LYS A 584 -6.49 -23.64 -28.23
N GLU A 585 -6.16 -24.01 -26.99
CA GLU A 585 -7.08 -24.13 -25.87
C GLU A 585 -7.66 -22.76 -25.53
N ALA A 586 -6.83 -21.72 -25.46
CA ALA A 586 -7.27 -20.34 -25.21
C ALA A 586 -8.33 -19.90 -26.23
N ILE A 587 -8.11 -20.12 -27.52
CA ILE A 587 -9.08 -19.75 -28.57
C ILE A 587 -10.36 -20.56 -28.48
N ARG A 588 -10.27 -21.85 -28.16
CA ARG A 588 -11.47 -22.67 -27.94
C ARG A 588 -12.33 -22.07 -26.83
N VAL A 589 -11.73 -21.75 -25.68
CA VAL A 589 -12.44 -21.17 -24.54
C VAL A 589 -13.01 -19.79 -24.88
N MET A 590 -12.26 -18.96 -25.63
CA MET A 590 -12.76 -17.67 -26.11
C MET A 590 -13.96 -17.82 -27.06
N LYS A 591 -13.95 -18.83 -27.94
CA LYS A 591 -15.07 -19.13 -28.85
C LYS A 591 -16.29 -19.63 -28.10
N GLU A 592 -16.10 -20.49 -27.09
CA GLU A 592 -17.17 -20.98 -26.22
C GLU A 592 -17.80 -19.80 -25.46
N PHE A 593 -16.99 -18.89 -24.90
CA PHE A 593 -17.47 -17.66 -24.28
C PHE A 593 -18.26 -16.79 -25.27
N ALA A 594 -17.72 -16.51 -26.44
CA ALA A 594 -18.40 -15.75 -27.49
C ALA A 594 -19.75 -16.37 -27.89
N TRP A 595 -19.81 -17.70 -27.94
CA TRP A 595 -21.05 -18.44 -28.23
C TRP A 595 -22.06 -18.36 -27.07
N GLU A 596 -21.61 -18.43 -25.81
CA GLU A 596 -22.49 -18.27 -24.63
C GLU A 596 -23.19 -16.91 -24.53
N HIS A 597 -22.65 -15.91 -25.24
CA HIS A 597 -23.15 -14.55 -25.29
C HIS A 597 -23.85 -14.21 -26.61
N ASP A 598 -23.94 -15.14 -27.56
CA ASP A 598 -24.43 -14.88 -28.93
C ASP A 598 -23.66 -13.77 -29.67
N MET A 599 -22.36 -13.59 -29.35
CA MET A 599 -21.51 -12.53 -29.90
C MET A 599 -20.27 -13.11 -30.58
N PRO A 600 -20.22 -13.30 -31.90
CA PRO A 600 -19.08 -13.93 -32.54
C PRO A 600 -17.79 -13.11 -32.41
N LEU A 601 -16.66 -13.81 -32.25
CA LEU A 601 -15.32 -13.23 -32.29
C LEU A 601 -14.99 -12.72 -33.69
N SER A 602 -14.39 -11.53 -33.76
CA SER A 602 -13.95 -10.92 -35.02
C SER A 602 -12.68 -10.09 -34.85
N GLY A 603 -12.06 -9.69 -35.96
CA GLY A 603 -10.92 -8.78 -35.98
C GLY A 603 -9.65 -9.38 -36.59
N LYS A 604 -8.80 -8.51 -37.15
CA LYS A 604 -7.56 -8.91 -37.86
C LYS A 604 -6.61 -9.73 -36.98
N LEU A 605 -6.57 -9.42 -35.68
CA LEU A 605 -5.73 -10.14 -34.74
C LEU A 605 -6.25 -11.56 -34.51
N PHE A 606 -7.57 -11.73 -34.36
CA PHE A 606 -8.19 -13.04 -34.22
C PHE A 606 -7.95 -13.90 -35.47
N ASP A 607 -8.10 -13.34 -36.68
CA ASP A 607 -7.83 -14.07 -37.92
C ASP A 607 -6.36 -14.50 -38.01
N ARG A 608 -5.43 -13.65 -37.58
CA ARG A 608 -4.00 -13.97 -37.53
C ARG A 608 -3.70 -15.11 -36.55
N ILE A 609 -4.23 -15.04 -35.33
CA ILE A 609 -4.04 -16.08 -34.31
C ILE A 609 -4.66 -17.40 -34.79
N ARG A 610 -5.88 -17.34 -35.33
CA ARG A 610 -6.55 -18.50 -35.94
C ARG A 610 -5.72 -19.13 -37.06
N SER A 611 -5.07 -18.33 -37.91
CA SER A 611 -4.26 -18.82 -39.03
C SER A 611 -2.96 -19.52 -38.60
N ARG A 612 -2.51 -19.35 -37.35
CA ARG A 612 -1.31 -20.02 -36.81
C ARG A 612 -1.59 -21.42 -36.26
N ILE A 613 -2.87 -21.73 -36.03
CA ILE A 613 -3.32 -22.96 -35.35
C ILE A 613 -3.97 -23.95 -36.34
N VAL A 614 -4.30 -23.47 -37.54
CA VAL A 614 -4.59 -24.31 -38.71
C VAL A 614 -3.26 -24.73 -39.31
#